data_AF-A0A525C9M9-F1
#
_entry.id   AF-A0A525C9M9-F1
#
_cell.length_a   1.000
_cell.length_b   1.000
_cell.length_c   1.000
_cell.angle_alpha   90.00
_cell.angle_beta   90.00
_cell.angle_gamma   90.00
#
_symmetry.space_group_name_H-M   'P 1'
#
loop_
_entity.id
_entity.type
_entity.pdbx_description
1 polymer ?
#
loop_
_entity_poly.entity_id
_entity_poly.type
_entity_poly.pdbx_seq_one_letter_code
_entity_poly.pdbx_strand_id
1 'polypeptide(L)'
;MKIRYKLVSAPLISTFLILVVGYLNISALSKQKDIAQNGFQKEFNAYQRITRIVDNLKELNTLNYRNIVFYIGDNNEEALNKSYEYLFKEFDKNINNLKLELDRSDVSSSQKQKIRKSLKLLDEYIQSSTEASGLIVIDATATITSVQYADTIFTKLNALLDEVLNEGKQNSSDRIQASISLADGAIMWSVILVVFAIFVSFVISIIFASRITAQIIGVERVIANVSSGDLSQKINRISDDEIGDMSNDFNKLVDVLQDTITGSIKNSGRQLLELSGELRKVSDASLEAIGEQHHEIESVVRSMKEMTGTTHGLAESTSTIADAASSANANAAATEKIMETTVSSVNELAEQILHGDDVAKKLGEDSEQIGMVLDVIRNIAEQTNLLALNAAIEAARAGEQGKGFAVVADEVRILAHKTQKSTEEIQGIISRVQEGIEEILLVMEKGQGQVGESVNCTKRSEESLAQVSLSITHIADMSIATASAIEELSSVAATIHNSVENIKKSGLETVKNSESVHEFSNRMQGMSSELDQMISFFH
;
A
#
# COMPACT_ATOMS: atom_id res chain seq x y z
N MET A 1 23.12 -34.57 16.16
CA MET A 1 24.56 -34.46 16.48
C MET A 1 25.02 -33.04 16.16
N LYS A 2 25.55 -32.28 17.14
CA LYS A 2 26.11 -30.92 16.88
C LYS A 2 27.21 -30.99 15.81
N ILE A 3 27.35 -29.95 14.98
CA ILE A 3 28.31 -29.88 13.85
C ILE A 3 29.73 -30.27 14.27
N ARG A 4 30.16 -29.91 15.49
CA ARG A 4 31.43 -30.34 16.09
C ARG A 4 31.69 -31.85 16.08
N TYR A 5 30.65 -32.69 16.19
CA TYR A 5 30.79 -34.15 16.20
C TYR A 5 30.86 -34.73 14.78
N LYS A 6 30.24 -34.06 13.80
CA LYS A 6 30.33 -34.45 12.38
C LYS A 6 31.68 -34.07 11.78
N LEU A 7 32.28 -32.95 12.20
CA LEU A 7 33.63 -32.56 11.77
C LEU A 7 34.74 -33.50 12.27
N VAL A 8 34.49 -34.21 13.37
CA VAL A 8 35.46 -35.16 13.97
C VAL A 8 35.38 -36.56 13.31
N SER A 9 34.45 -36.83 12.39
CA SER A 9 34.41 -38.13 11.70
C SER A 9 35.44 -38.28 10.58
N ALA A 10 35.83 -37.20 9.91
CA ALA A 10 36.86 -37.20 8.87
C ALA A 10 38.25 -37.73 9.34
N PRO A 11 38.78 -37.35 10.51
CA PRO A 11 40.07 -37.88 10.99
C PRO A 11 40.02 -39.34 11.43
N LEU A 12 38.85 -39.93 11.70
CA LEU A 12 38.77 -41.37 12.00
C LEU A 12 39.21 -42.22 10.80
N ILE A 13 38.89 -41.78 9.58
CA ILE A 13 39.32 -42.43 8.33
C ILE A 13 40.84 -42.32 8.16
N SER A 14 41.40 -41.13 8.41
CA SER A 14 42.85 -40.91 8.37
C SER A 14 43.59 -41.78 9.40
N THR A 15 43.05 -41.88 10.61
CA THR A 15 43.63 -42.67 11.71
C THR A 15 43.60 -44.16 11.39
N PHE A 16 42.52 -44.66 10.77
CA PHE A 16 42.41 -46.04 10.31
C PHE A 16 43.47 -46.39 9.24
N LEU A 17 43.69 -45.51 8.26
CA LEU A 17 44.73 -45.68 7.24
C LEU A 17 46.13 -45.74 7.85
N ILE A 18 46.44 -44.87 8.82
CA ILE A 18 47.74 -44.84 9.53
C ILE A 18 47.99 -46.16 10.28
N LEU A 19 46.97 -46.73 10.93
CA LEU A 19 47.09 -47.99 11.65
C LEU A 19 47.36 -49.18 10.71
N VAL A 20 46.71 -49.23 9.55
CA VAL A 20 46.92 -50.30 8.55
C VAL A 20 48.35 -50.28 8.01
N VAL A 21 48.86 -49.09 7.64
CA VAL A 21 50.23 -48.93 7.13
C VAL A 21 51.27 -49.28 8.20
N GLY A 22 51.04 -48.85 9.44
CA GLY A 22 51.91 -49.16 10.57
C GLY A 22 52.01 -50.66 10.85
N TYR A 23 50.87 -51.37 10.83
CA TYR A 23 50.84 -52.82 11.04
C TYR A 23 51.61 -53.60 9.96
N LEU A 24 51.43 -53.25 8.69
CA LEU A 24 52.14 -53.89 7.57
C LEU A 24 53.66 -53.73 7.69
N ASN A 25 54.13 -52.56 8.10
CA ASN A 25 55.56 -52.28 8.25
C ASN A 25 56.20 -53.09 9.39
N ILE A 26 55.55 -53.11 10.57
CA ILE A 26 56.02 -53.88 11.73
C ILE A 26 56.04 -55.39 11.42
N SER A 27 55.03 -55.91 10.70
CA SER A 27 54.97 -57.32 10.30
C SER A 27 56.08 -57.73 9.31
N ALA A 28 56.50 -56.83 8.42
CA ALA A 28 57.61 -57.09 7.51
C ALA A 28 58.96 -57.16 8.26
N LEU A 29 59.18 -56.26 9.22
CA LEU A 29 60.40 -56.23 10.04
C LEU A 29 60.52 -57.43 10.98
N SER A 30 59.41 -57.91 11.55
CA SER A 30 59.43 -59.10 12.41
C SER A 30 59.81 -60.37 11.64
N LYS A 31 59.30 -60.55 10.41
CA LYS A 31 59.70 -61.68 9.54
C LYS A 31 61.20 -61.67 9.22
N GLN A 32 61.79 -60.49 9.03
CA GLN A 32 63.21 -60.36 8.75
C GLN A 32 64.09 -60.78 9.95
N LYS A 33 63.64 -60.48 11.18
CA LYS A 33 64.28 -60.93 12.42
C LYS A 33 64.29 -62.46 12.56
N ASP A 34 63.18 -63.12 12.24
CA ASP A 34 63.07 -64.59 12.29
C ASP A 34 64.00 -65.28 11.27
N ILE A 35 64.17 -64.69 10.08
CA ILE A 35 65.10 -65.20 9.07
C ILE A 35 66.54 -65.13 9.57
N ALA A 36 66.93 -64.05 10.26
CA ALA A 36 68.26 -63.89 10.83
C ALA A 36 68.56 -64.91 11.94
N GLN A 37 67.57 -65.24 12.79
CA GLN A 37 67.72 -66.27 13.83
C GLN A 37 67.91 -67.68 13.24
N ASN A 38 67.32 -67.99 12.09
CA ASN A 38 67.39 -69.31 11.45
C ASN A 38 68.63 -69.51 10.55
N GLY A 39 69.50 -68.51 10.37
CA GLY A 39 70.71 -68.58 9.53
C GLY A 39 71.83 -69.52 10.02
N PHE A 40 71.70 -70.04 11.24
CA PHE A 40 72.69 -70.88 11.94
C PHE A 40 73.09 -72.16 11.16
N GLN A 41 72.18 -72.73 10.36
CA GLN A 41 72.38 -74.02 9.70
C GLN A 41 73.53 -74.02 8.66
N LYS A 42 73.82 -72.87 8.05
CA LYS A 42 74.84 -72.76 6.99
C LYS A 42 76.26 -72.68 7.57
N GLU A 43 76.42 -72.06 8.74
CA GLU A 43 77.71 -71.91 9.42
C GLU A 43 78.07 -73.14 10.28
N PHE A 44 77.08 -73.87 10.80
CA PHE A 44 77.30 -75.12 11.55
C PHE A 44 78.01 -76.22 10.73
N ASN A 45 77.71 -76.33 9.43
CA ASN A 45 78.33 -77.30 8.53
C ASN A 45 79.83 -77.04 8.30
N ALA A 46 80.29 -75.79 8.41
CA ALA A 46 81.71 -75.45 8.26
C ALA A 46 82.52 -75.87 9.49
N TYR A 47 81.97 -75.64 10.69
CA TYR A 47 82.56 -76.09 11.95
C TYR A 47 82.75 -77.61 11.99
N GLN A 48 81.72 -78.38 11.58
CA GLN A 48 81.78 -79.85 11.63
C GLN A 48 82.87 -80.49 10.74
N ARG A 49 83.29 -79.84 9.63
CA ARG A 49 84.31 -80.41 8.74
C ARG A 49 85.69 -80.42 9.36
N ILE A 50 86.12 -79.29 9.95
CA ILE A 50 87.43 -79.19 10.59
C ILE A 50 87.51 -80.10 11.81
N THR A 51 86.42 -80.23 12.58
CA THR A 51 86.37 -81.14 13.73
C THR A 51 86.69 -82.58 13.32
N ARG A 52 86.09 -83.08 12.24
CA ARG A 52 86.37 -84.44 11.74
C ARG A 52 87.83 -84.65 11.34
N ILE A 53 88.49 -83.64 10.75
CA ILE A 53 89.90 -83.73 10.38
C ILE A 53 90.77 -83.84 11.64
N VAL A 54 90.50 -83.00 12.65
CA VAL A 54 91.25 -83.00 13.91
C VAL A 54 91.13 -84.34 14.62
N ASP A 55 89.92 -84.89 14.70
CA ASP A 55 89.68 -86.17 15.35
C ASP A 55 90.40 -87.32 14.63
N ASN A 56 90.35 -87.37 13.29
CA ASN A 56 91.06 -88.38 12.51
C ASN A 56 92.58 -88.31 12.70
N LEU A 57 93.17 -87.10 12.74
CA LEU A 57 94.61 -86.94 12.94
C LEU A 57 95.06 -87.45 14.31
N LYS A 58 94.24 -87.25 15.37
CA LYS A 58 94.51 -87.78 16.71
C LYS A 58 94.50 -89.31 16.73
N GLU A 59 93.53 -89.92 16.03
CA GLU A 59 93.50 -91.38 15.88
C GLU A 59 94.74 -91.90 15.13
N LEU A 60 95.15 -91.23 14.05
CA LEU A 60 96.33 -91.62 13.29
C LEU A 60 97.63 -91.46 14.07
N ASN A 61 97.80 -90.40 14.88
CA ASN A 61 98.96 -90.27 15.78
C ASN A 61 99.01 -91.42 16.79
N THR A 62 97.86 -91.77 17.36
CA THR A 62 97.76 -92.91 18.29
C THR A 62 98.15 -94.22 17.60
N LEU A 63 97.71 -94.42 16.35
CA LEU A 63 98.04 -95.59 15.55
C LEU A 63 99.54 -95.63 15.23
N ASN A 64 100.16 -94.49 14.90
CA ASN A 64 101.60 -94.38 14.65
C ASN A 64 102.37 -94.82 15.89
N TYR A 65 102.05 -94.24 17.05
CA TYR A 65 102.69 -94.57 18.33
C TYR A 65 102.55 -96.06 18.67
N ARG A 66 101.38 -96.65 18.41
CA ARG A 66 101.15 -98.08 18.59
C ARG A 66 102.04 -98.93 17.68
N ASN A 67 102.16 -98.56 16.40
CA ASN A 67 103.01 -99.29 15.45
C ASN A 67 104.47 -99.30 15.91
N ILE A 68 104.96 -98.15 16.39
CA ILE A 68 106.33 -98.01 16.90
C ILE A 68 106.57 -98.96 18.06
N VAL A 69 105.72 -98.90 19.09
CA VAL A 69 105.89 -99.73 20.29
C VAL A 69 105.80 -101.22 19.97
N PHE A 70 104.96 -101.61 19.01
CA PHE A 70 104.75 -103.00 18.68
C PHE A 70 105.90 -103.62 17.88
N TYR A 71 106.52 -102.86 16.96
CA TYR A 71 107.51 -103.41 16.02
C TYR A 71 108.97 -103.08 16.36
N ILE A 72 109.25 -102.26 17.37
CA ILE A 72 110.63 -102.03 17.83
C ILE A 72 111.30 -103.36 18.22
N GLY A 73 112.39 -103.71 17.53
CA GLY A 73 113.16 -104.94 17.76
C GLY A 73 112.54 -106.22 17.18
N ASP A 74 111.44 -106.13 16.43
CA ASP A 74 110.84 -107.24 15.69
C ASP A 74 111.37 -107.29 14.24
N ASN A 75 111.69 -108.48 13.74
CA ASN A 75 112.29 -108.68 12.40
C ASN A 75 111.23 -108.87 11.29
N ASN A 76 109.95 -108.62 11.57
CA ASN A 76 108.86 -108.76 10.60
C ASN A 76 108.64 -107.49 9.76
N GLU A 77 109.59 -107.22 8.86
CA GLU A 77 109.68 -106.00 8.04
C GLU A 77 108.46 -105.82 7.09
N GLU A 78 107.86 -106.92 6.62
CA GLU A 78 106.71 -106.88 5.71
C GLU A 78 105.43 -106.36 6.39
N ALA A 79 105.18 -106.80 7.63
CA ALA A 79 104.02 -106.34 8.41
C ALA A 79 104.16 -104.86 8.81
N LEU A 80 105.38 -104.41 9.13
CA LEU A 80 105.70 -103.03 9.45
C LEU A 80 105.42 -102.10 8.26
N ASN A 81 105.98 -102.43 7.08
CA ASN A 81 105.80 -101.62 5.86
C ASN A 81 104.33 -101.46 5.49
N LYS A 82 103.54 -102.54 5.56
CA LYS A 82 102.11 -102.49 5.24
C LYS A 82 101.33 -101.59 6.21
N SER A 83 101.68 -101.60 7.50
CA SER A 83 101.03 -100.75 8.51
C SER A 83 101.34 -99.27 8.29
N TYR A 84 102.59 -98.95 7.98
CA TYR A 84 103.01 -97.57 7.69
C TYR A 84 102.51 -97.06 6.34
N GLU A 85 102.40 -97.92 5.33
CA GLU A 85 101.79 -97.56 4.04
C GLU A 85 100.32 -97.14 4.20
N TYR A 86 99.55 -97.87 5.02
CA TYR A 86 98.18 -97.47 5.37
C TYR A 86 98.13 -96.15 6.14
N LEU A 87 99.00 -96.01 7.15
CA LEU A 87 99.07 -94.82 8.01
C LEU A 87 99.36 -93.55 7.21
N PHE A 88 100.39 -93.57 6.35
CA PHE A 88 100.76 -92.41 5.54
C PHE A 88 99.72 -92.06 4.49
N LYS A 89 99.03 -93.06 3.91
CA LYS A 89 97.92 -92.82 2.98
C LYS A 89 96.75 -92.06 3.63
N GLU A 90 96.41 -92.36 4.88
CA GLU A 90 95.37 -91.63 5.61
C GLU A 90 95.85 -90.24 6.08
N PHE A 91 97.14 -90.07 6.35
CA PHE A 91 97.71 -88.73 6.58
C PHE A 91 97.62 -87.85 5.32
N ASP A 92 97.96 -88.37 4.15
CA ASP A 92 97.82 -87.65 2.87
C ASP A 92 96.37 -87.24 2.57
N LYS A 93 95.41 -88.09 2.93
CA LYS A 93 93.99 -87.77 2.80
C LYS A 93 93.59 -86.58 3.68
N ASN A 94 94.12 -86.51 4.90
CA ASN A 94 93.87 -85.37 5.80
C ASN A 94 94.59 -84.09 5.33
N ILE A 95 95.78 -84.19 4.71
CA ILE A 95 96.42 -83.07 4.01
C ILE A 95 95.49 -82.51 2.92
N ASN A 96 94.93 -83.38 2.07
CA ASN A 96 94.05 -82.94 1.00
C ASN A 96 92.76 -82.31 1.54
N ASN A 97 92.19 -82.86 2.61
CA ASN A 97 91.02 -82.26 3.27
C ASN A 97 91.32 -80.88 3.87
N LEU A 98 92.49 -80.69 4.49
CA LEU A 98 92.93 -79.38 5.00
C LEU A 98 93.21 -78.39 3.87
N LYS A 99 93.76 -78.83 2.73
CA LYS A 99 93.94 -77.99 1.54
C LYS A 99 92.59 -77.54 0.96
N LEU A 100 91.59 -78.43 0.92
CA LEU A 100 90.25 -78.07 0.45
C LEU A 100 89.61 -76.97 1.32
N GLU A 101 89.84 -76.96 2.63
CA GLU A 101 89.32 -75.90 3.51
C GLU A 101 89.99 -74.53 3.26
N LEU A 102 91.22 -74.50 2.72
CA LEU A 102 91.95 -73.28 2.41
C LEU A 102 91.34 -72.46 1.25
N ASP A 103 90.76 -73.16 0.27
CA ASP A 103 90.18 -72.56 -0.93
C ASP A 103 88.75 -72.05 -0.71
N ARG A 104 88.16 -72.35 0.45
CA ARG A 104 86.78 -71.94 0.75
C ARG A 104 86.68 -70.45 1.02
N SER A 105 85.62 -69.83 0.52
CA SER A 105 85.38 -68.38 0.59
C SER A 105 84.94 -67.91 1.98
N ASP A 106 84.42 -68.80 2.80
CA ASP A 106 83.85 -68.52 4.13
C ASP A 106 84.86 -68.65 5.29
N VAL A 107 86.10 -69.05 5.01
CA VAL A 107 87.17 -69.18 6.01
C VAL A 107 87.90 -67.85 6.16
N SER A 108 88.06 -67.36 7.40
CA SER A 108 88.71 -66.07 7.69
C SER A 108 90.17 -66.05 7.21
N SER A 109 90.70 -64.86 6.89
CA SER A 109 92.13 -64.72 6.53
C SER A 109 93.07 -65.25 7.61
N SER A 110 92.69 -65.11 8.89
CA SER A 110 93.41 -65.66 10.06
C SER A 110 93.32 -67.19 10.11
N GLN A 111 92.13 -67.77 9.92
CA GLN A 111 91.93 -69.22 9.84
C GLN A 111 92.72 -69.85 8.68
N LYS A 112 92.72 -69.22 7.49
CA LYS A 112 93.53 -69.68 6.34
C LYS A 112 95.01 -69.71 6.67
N GLN A 113 95.52 -68.68 7.38
CA GLN A 113 96.92 -68.64 7.80
C GLN A 113 97.25 -69.78 8.77
N LYS A 114 96.36 -70.05 9.74
CA LYS A 114 96.53 -71.14 10.70
C LYS A 114 96.49 -72.51 10.01
N ILE A 115 95.51 -72.76 9.14
CA ILE A 115 95.43 -74.01 8.35
C ILE A 115 96.71 -74.23 7.51
N ARG A 116 97.29 -73.18 6.90
CA ARG A 116 98.59 -73.29 6.19
C ARG A 116 99.74 -73.72 7.11
N LYS A 117 99.79 -73.19 8.34
CA LYS A 117 100.80 -73.60 9.33
C LYS A 117 100.55 -75.04 9.77
N SER A 118 99.31 -75.44 10.00
CA SER A 118 98.93 -76.82 10.31
C SER A 118 99.35 -77.78 9.20
N LEU A 119 99.14 -77.42 7.92
CA LEU A 119 99.61 -78.24 6.80
C LEU A 119 101.12 -78.45 6.82
N LYS A 120 101.91 -77.38 7.05
CA LYS A 120 103.37 -77.50 7.15
C LYS A 120 103.81 -78.40 8.30
N LEU A 121 103.19 -78.25 9.47
CA LEU A 121 103.49 -79.10 10.63
C LEU A 121 103.06 -80.55 10.40
N LEU A 122 101.97 -80.77 9.66
CA LEU A 122 101.53 -82.12 9.31
C LEU A 122 102.50 -82.80 8.34
N ASP A 123 102.99 -82.09 7.33
CA ASP A 123 104.05 -82.59 6.43
C ASP A 123 105.33 -82.93 7.22
N GLU A 124 105.77 -82.04 8.13
CA GLU A 124 106.95 -82.25 8.97
C GLU A 124 106.78 -83.45 9.93
N TYR A 125 105.58 -83.61 10.50
CA TYR A 125 105.22 -84.75 11.33
C TYR A 125 105.28 -86.07 10.55
N ILE A 126 104.76 -86.11 9.32
CA ILE A 126 104.78 -87.29 8.45
C ILE A 126 106.21 -87.65 8.08
N GLN A 127 107.04 -86.67 7.71
CA GLN A 127 108.44 -86.90 7.38
C GLN A 127 109.19 -87.51 8.58
N SER A 128 109.07 -86.90 9.76
CA SER A 128 109.69 -87.41 10.98
C SER A 128 109.19 -88.81 11.34
N SER A 129 107.91 -89.10 11.09
CA SER A 129 107.33 -90.43 11.31
C SER A 129 107.83 -91.47 10.30
N THR A 130 108.13 -91.04 9.06
CA THR A 130 108.69 -91.90 8.01
C THR A 130 110.13 -92.26 8.34
N GLU A 131 110.93 -91.27 8.75
CA GLU A 131 112.29 -91.49 9.25
C GLU A 131 112.29 -92.44 10.45
N ALA A 132 111.37 -92.23 11.40
CA ALA A 132 111.18 -93.13 12.53
C ALA A 132 110.93 -94.57 12.07
N SER A 133 110.03 -94.77 11.09
CA SER A 133 109.68 -96.10 10.60
C SER A 133 110.85 -96.86 9.97
N GLY A 134 111.74 -96.18 9.25
CA GLY A 134 112.92 -96.80 8.65
C GLY A 134 113.97 -97.22 9.69
N LEU A 135 113.98 -96.57 10.85
CA LEU A 135 114.92 -96.86 11.94
C LEU A 135 114.44 -98.00 12.86
N ILE A 136 113.14 -98.34 12.85
CA ILE A 136 112.50 -99.27 13.82
C ILE A 136 113.26 -100.60 13.97
N VAL A 137 113.77 -101.15 12.87
CA VAL A 137 114.47 -102.45 12.83
C VAL A 137 115.99 -102.29 13.01
N ILE A 138 116.51 -101.07 12.83
CA ILE A 138 117.96 -100.79 12.80
C ILE A 138 118.47 -100.33 14.18
N ASP A 139 117.79 -99.35 14.80
CA ASP A 139 118.20 -98.74 16.07
C ASP A 139 116.97 -98.25 16.85
N ALA A 140 116.61 -99.02 17.89
CA ALA A 140 115.51 -98.70 18.78
C ALA A 140 115.64 -97.33 19.46
N THR A 141 116.86 -96.89 19.79
CA THR A 141 117.10 -95.61 20.47
C THR A 141 116.87 -94.43 19.52
N ALA A 142 117.38 -94.55 18.29
CA ALA A 142 117.17 -93.55 17.25
C ALA A 142 115.69 -93.44 16.85
N THR A 143 114.97 -94.56 16.75
CA THR A 143 113.51 -94.58 16.56
C THR A 143 112.79 -93.82 17.66
N ILE A 144 113.05 -94.13 18.95
CA ILE A 144 112.35 -93.46 20.05
C ILE A 144 112.56 -91.93 20.01
N THR A 145 113.77 -91.47 19.69
CA THR A 145 114.06 -90.02 19.60
C THR A 145 113.32 -89.37 18.44
N SER A 146 113.32 -90.00 17.25
CA SER A 146 112.57 -89.47 16.09
C SER A 146 111.06 -89.42 16.33
N VAL A 147 110.52 -90.34 17.13
CA VAL A 147 109.10 -90.37 17.50
C VAL A 147 108.76 -89.31 18.53
N GLN A 148 109.61 -89.10 19.53
CA GLN A 148 109.43 -87.99 20.48
C GLN A 148 109.46 -86.64 19.76
N TYR A 149 110.29 -86.51 18.73
CA TYR A 149 110.31 -85.32 17.88
C TYR A 149 108.99 -85.18 17.08
N ALA A 150 108.52 -86.26 16.44
CA ALA A 150 107.24 -86.29 15.76
C ALA A 150 106.08 -85.92 16.71
N ASP A 151 105.99 -86.49 17.91
CA ASP A 151 104.91 -86.20 18.87
C ASP A 151 104.92 -84.73 19.33
N THR A 152 106.10 -84.12 19.45
CA THR A 152 106.24 -82.68 19.71
C THR A 152 105.65 -81.85 18.57
N ILE A 153 105.87 -82.25 17.31
CA ILE A 153 105.26 -81.61 16.14
C ILE A 153 103.75 -81.82 16.14
N PHE A 154 103.28 -83.03 16.44
CA PHE A 154 101.85 -83.35 16.49
C PHE A 154 101.10 -82.53 17.55
N THR A 155 101.70 -82.34 18.72
CA THR A 155 101.13 -81.51 19.78
C THR A 155 100.96 -80.06 19.32
N LYS A 156 101.97 -79.49 18.62
CA LYS A 156 101.88 -78.15 18.03
C LYS A 156 100.81 -78.09 16.93
N LEU A 157 100.76 -79.10 16.07
CA LEU A 157 99.75 -79.22 15.01
C LEU A 157 98.34 -79.20 15.60
N ASN A 158 98.10 -80.02 16.62
CA ASN A 158 96.79 -80.17 17.24
C ASN A 158 96.35 -78.86 17.93
N ALA A 159 97.24 -78.21 18.69
CA ALA A 159 96.94 -76.91 19.30
C ALA A 159 96.54 -75.86 18.25
N LEU A 160 97.22 -75.85 17.11
CA LEU A 160 96.97 -74.89 16.04
C LEU A 160 95.64 -75.16 15.32
N LEU A 161 95.24 -76.43 15.18
CA LEU A 161 93.93 -76.80 14.64
C LEU A 161 92.78 -76.52 15.62
N ASP A 162 92.99 -76.70 16.93
CA ASP A 162 92.01 -76.34 17.96
C ASP A 162 91.74 -74.82 17.98
N GLU A 163 92.77 -73.98 17.73
CA GLU A 163 92.57 -72.54 17.55
C GLU A 163 91.70 -72.20 16.33
N VAL A 164 91.83 -72.93 15.22
CA VAL A 164 90.99 -72.72 14.01
C VAL A 164 89.53 -73.01 14.31
N LEU A 165 89.26 -74.06 15.09
CA LEU A 165 87.91 -74.45 15.52
C LEU A 165 87.26 -73.38 16.42
N ASN A 166 87.99 -72.88 17.41
CA ASN A 166 87.48 -71.87 18.33
C ASN A 166 87.17 -70.53 17.62
N GLU A 167 88.03 -70.10 16.70
CA GLU A 167 87.80 -68.87 15.93
C GLU A 167 86.57 -68.97 15.03
N GLY A 168 86.29 -70.16 14.45
CA GLY A 168 85.10 -70.40 13.65
C GLY A 168 83.80 -70.29 14.45
N LYS A 169 83.81 -70.75 15.70
CA LYS A 169 82.66 -70.69 16.60
C LYS A 169 82.34 -69.25 17.04
N GLN A 170 83.36 -68.45 17.31
CA GLN A 170 83.19 -67.07 17.78
C GLN A 170 82.66 -66.14 16.69
N ASN A 171 83.20 -66.21 15.46
CA ASN A 171 82.75 -65.38 14.34
C ASN A 171 81.26 -65.59 13.97
N SER A 172 80.74 -66.81 14.17
CA SER A 172 79.33 -67.13 13.93
C SER A 172 78.40 -66.45 14.96
N SER A 173 78.83 -66.40 16.22
CA SER A 173 78.06 -65.78 17.31
C SER A 173 77.90 -64.27 17.12
N ASP A 174 78.98 -63.57 16.75
CA ASP A 174 78.98 -62.10 16.64
C ASP A 174 78.09 -61.59 15.50
N ARG A 175 78.01 -62.32 14.39
CA ARG A 175 77.21 -61.94 13.21
C ARG A 175 75.71 -62.05 13.43
N ILE A 176 75.27 -63.06 14.18
CA ILE A 176 73.86 -63.26 14.53
C ILE A 176 73.40 -62.13 15.46
N GLN A 177 74.23 -61.76 16.43
CA GLN A 177 73.90 -60.72 17.39
C GLN A 177 73.80 -59.33 16.74
N ALA A 178 74.66 -59.02 15.76
CA ALA A 178 74.59 -57.78 14.99
C ALA A 178 73.32 -57.67 14.11
N SER A 179 72.80 -58.79 13.59
CA SER A 179 71.60 -58.77 12.73
C SER A 179 70.32 -58.56 13.54
N ILE A 180 70.27 -59.07 14.78
CA ILE A 180 69.11 -58.94 15.68
C ILE A 180 68.98 -57.49 16.19
N SER A 181 70.08 -56.82 16.53
CA SER A 181 70.05 -55.46 17.07
C SER A 181 69.58 -54.41 16.06
N LEU A 182 69.89 -54.57 14.77
CA LEU A 182 69.40 -53.70 13.70
C LEU A 182 67.88 -53.83 13.50
N ALA A 183 67.31 -55.04 13.64
CA ALA A 183 65.88 -55.28 13.50
C ALA A 183 65.08 -54.64 14.66
N ASP A 184 65.57 -54.73 15.90
CA ASP A 184 64.90 -54.14 17.07
C ASP A 184 64.87 -52.60 17.01
N GLY A 185 65.95 -51.97 16.52
CA GLY A 185 65.98 -50.53 16.30
C GLY A 185 64.94 -50.06 15.27
N ALA A 186 64.80 -50.79 14.15
CA ALA A 186 63.85 -50.44 13.08
C ALA A 186 62.38 -50.57 13.52
N ILE A 187 62.05 -51.59 14.33
CA ILE A 187 60.70 -51.79 14.86
C ILE A 187 60.31 -50.65 15.83
N MET A 188 61.23 -50.23 16.70
CA MET A 188 60.97 -49.15 17.66
C MET A 188 60.69 -47.80 16.98
N TRP A 189 61.49 -47.42 15.97
CA TRP A 189 61.26 -46.19 15.20
C TRP A 189 59.93 -46.21 14.42
N SER A 190 59.53 -47.38 13.92
CA SER A 190 58.25 -47.55 13.21
C SER A 190 57.04 -47.32 14.12
N VAL A 191 57.09 -47.79 15.38
CA VAL A 191 56.01 -47.56 16.36
C VAL A 191 55.90 -46.07 16.73
N ILE A 192 57.02 -45.39 16.94
CA ILE A 192 57.05 -43.96 17.29
C ILE A 192 56.40 -43.10 16.20
N LEU A 193 56.71 -43.37 14.93
CA LEU A 193 56.15 -42.61 13.81
C LEU A 193 54.63 -42.76 13.69
N VAL A 194 54.10 -43.97 13.92
CA VAL A 194 52.65 -44.23 13.90
C VAL A 194 51.94 -43.45 15.01
N VAL A 195 52.45 -43.50 16.24
CA VAL A 195 51.88 -42.78 17.38
C VAL A 195 51.92 -41.26 17.14
N PHE A 196 53.02 -40.74 16.61
CA PHE A 196 53.16 -39.32 16.30
C PHE A 196 52.17 -38.86 15.22
N ALA A 197 51.97 -39.64 14.15
CA ALA A 197 51.01 -39.32 13.10
C ALA A 197 49.56 -39.28 13.62
N ILE A 198 49.19 -40.20 14.52
CA ILE A 198 47.86 -40.20 15.17
C ILE A 198 47.69 -38.94 16.03
N PHE A 199 48.72 -38.57 16.80
CA PHE A 199 48.69 -37.37 17.64
C PHE A 199 48.49 -36.09 16.82
N VAL A 200 49.24 -35.91 15.73
CA VAL A 200 49.11 -34.73 14.85
C VAL A 200 47.73 -34.65 14.21
N SER A 201 47.20 -35.78 13.72
CA SER A 201 45.84 -35.86 13.14
C SER A 201 44.75 -35.44 14.14
N PHE A 202 44.89 -35.87 15.40
CA PHE A 202 43.96 -35.52 16.47
C PHE A 202 44.00 -34.01 16.81
N VAL A 203 45.19 -33.42 16.91
CA VAL A 203 45.37 -31.99 17.21
C VAL A 203 44.77 -31.11 16.11
N ILE A 204 45.07 -31.42 14.84
CA ILE A 204 44.51 -30.68 13.69
C ILE A 204 42.98 -30.71 13.73
N SER A 205 42.41 -31.87 14.01
CA SER A 205 40.95 -32.06 14.04
C SER A 205 40.26 -31.21 15.11
N ILE A 206 40.86 -31.08 16.29
CA ILE A 206 40.34 -30.23 17.37
C ILE A 206 40.39 -28.75 16.98
N ILE A 207 41.48 -28.30 16.34
CA ILE A 207 41.64 -26.90 15.93
C ILE A 207 40.58 -26.52 14.89
N PHE A 208 40.39 -27.32 13.83
CA PHE A 208 39.38 -27.06 12.80
C PHE A 208 37.95 -27.13 13.37
N ALA A 209 37.64 -28.15 14.18
CA ALA A 209 36.32 -28.30 14.77
C ALA A 209 35.97 -27.14 15.71
N SER A 210 36.94 -26.65 16.50
CA SER A 210 36.72 -25.54 17.44
C SER A 210 36.55 -24.19 16.72
N ARG A 211 37.36 -23.90 15.68
CA ARG A 211 37.27 -22.67 14.89
C ARG A 211 35.94 -22.53 14.14
N ILE A 212 35.54 -23.56 13.40
CA ILE A 212 34.28 -23.54 12.63
C ILE A 212 33.08 -23.45 13.57
N THR A 213 33.08 -24.21 14.67
CA THR A 213 31.98 -24.20 15.63
C THR A 213 31.84 -22.84 16.32
N ALA A 214 32.95 -22.17 16.67
CA ALA A 214 32.92 -20.85 17.31
C ALA A 214 32.31 -19.77 16.40
N GLN A 215 32.65 -19.78 15.10
CA GLN A 215 32.09 -18.83 14.13
C GLN A 215 30.59 -19.04 13.92
N ILE A 216 30.14 -20.31 13.79
CA ILE A 216 28.71 -20.64 13.64
C ILE A 216 27.90 -20.22 14.88
N ILE A 217 28.41 -20.44 16.09
CA ILE A 217 27.75 -20.01 17.33
C ILE A 217 27.67 -18.47 17.41
N GLY A 218 28.68 -17.76 16.88
CA GLY A 218 28.66 -16.30 16.78
C GLY A 218 27.50 -15.81 15.92
N VAL A 219 27.31 -16.41 14.74
CA VAL A 219 26.18 -16.11 13.85
C VAL A 219 24.85 -16.50 14.48
N GLU A 220 24.73 -17.69 15.08
CA GLU A 220 23.53 -18.16 15.78
C GLU A 220 23.07 -17.16 16.86
N ARG A 221 24.01 -16.63 17.66
CA ARG A 221 23.69 -15.69 18.73
C ARG A 221 23.10 -14.39 18.19
N VAL A 222 23.65 -13.85 17.11
CA VAL A 222 23.12 -12.64 16.48
C VAL A 222 21.75 -12.91 15.88
N ILE A 223 21.56 -14.06 15.21
CA ILE A 223 20.24 -14.48 14.70
C ILE A 223 19.22 -14.60 15.85
N ALA A 224 19.62 -15.17 16.99
CA ALA A 224 18.74 -15.28 18.16
C ALA A 224 18.34 -13.91 18.70
N ASN A 225 19.27 -12.96 18.76
CA ASN A 225 18.96 -11.59 19.19
C ASN A 225 18.03 -10.88 18.18
N VAL A 226 18.28 -11.00 16.87
CA VAL A 226 17.39 -10.46 15.83
C VAL A 226 15.99 -11.09 15.87
N SER A 227 15.90 -12.39 16.15
CA SER A 227 14.61 -13.09 16.31
C SER A 227 13.82 -12.62 17.53
N SER A 228 14.48 -12.00 18.50
CA SER A 228 13.83 -11.37 19.67
C SER A 228 13.33 -9.95 19.42
N GLY A 229 13.52 -9.42 18.21
CA GLY A 229 13.05 -8.09 17.80
C GLY A 229 14.15 -7.03 17.70
N ASP A 230 15.39 -7.32 18.11
CA ASP A 230 16.51 -6.35 18.03
C ASP A 230 17.14 -6.37 16.62
N LEU A 231 16.66 -5.47 15.75
CA LEU A 231 17.15 -5.32 14.38
C LEU A 231 18.41 -4.44 14.30
N SER A 232 18.89 -3.91 15.43
CA SER A 232 20.14 -3.13 15.47
C SER A 232 21.40 -3.98 15.39
N GLN A 233 21.27 -5.30 15.63
CA GLN A 233 22.40 -6.22 15.66
C GLN A 233 22.87 -6.58 14.25
N LYS A 234 24.19 -6.46 14.03
CA LYS A 234 24.84 -6.92 12.80
C LYS A 234 25.92 -7.94 13.12
N ILE A 235 26.13 -8.86 12.18
CA ILE A 235 27.22 -9.81 12.25
C ILE A 235 28.47 -9.14 11.67
N ASN A 236 29.49 -8.91 12.50
CA ASN A 236 30.79 -8.47 12.02
C ASN A 236 31.38 -9.53 11.09
N ARG A 237 31.97 -9.15 9.96
CA ARG A 237 32.56 -10.10 9.02
C ARG A 237 33.79 -10.78 9.66
N ILE A 238 33.64 -12.06 10.02
CA ILE A 238 34.65 -12.82 10.77
C ILE A 238 35.55 -13.68 9.87
N SER A 239 35.16 -13.89 8.60
CA SER A 239 35.88 -14.78 7.66
C SER A 239 35.68 -14.36 6.20
N ASP A 240 36.57 -14.81 5.31
CA ASP A 240 36.53 -14.65 3.85
C ASP A 240 35.96 -15.89 3.14
N ASP A 241 35.24 -16.75 3.87
CA ASP A 241 34.64 -18.01 3.40
C ASP A 241 33.11 -17.93 3.34
N GLU A 242 32.43 -19.07 3.16
CA GLU A 242 30.98 -19.17 3.09
C GLU A 242 30.27 -18.62 4.34
N ILE A 243 30.92 -18.62 5.52
CA ILE A 243 30.37 -18.04 6.74
C ILE A 243 30.42 -16.51 6.68
N GLY A 244 31.46 -15.94 6.05
CA GLY A 244 31.56 -14.52 5.76
C GLY A 244 30.45 -14.03 4.83
N ASP A 245 30.19 -14.76 3.75
CA ASP A 245 29.11 -14.44 2.80
C ASP A 245 27.73 -14.55 3.45
N MET A 246 27.48 -15.61 4.25
CA MET A 246 26.26 -15.76 5.03
C MET A 246 26.04 -14.60 6.00
N SER A 247 27.10 -14.09 6.62
CA SER A 247 27.03 -12.93 7.52
C SER A 247 26.62 -11.66 6.78
N ASN A 248 27.17 -11.44 5.58
CA ASN A 248 26.83 -10.29 4.74
C ASN A 248 25.38 -10.34 4.23
N ASP A 249 24.92 -11.50 3.77
CA ASP A 249 23.55 -11.64 3.27
C ASP A 249 22.53 -11.55 4.40
N PHE A 250 22.86 -12.05 5.60
CA PHE A 250 22.04 -11.81 6.79
C PHE A 250 21.97 -10.32 7.15
N ASN A 251 23.08 -9.59 7.13
CA ASN A 251 23.07 -8.15 7.39
C ASN A 251 22.21 -7.38 6.36
N LYS A 252 22.28 -7.74 5.08
CA LYS A 252 21.40 -7.15 4.05
C LYS A 252 19.92 -7.42 4.34
N LEU A 253 19.58 -8.64 4.78
CA LEU A 253 18.21 -8.97 5.18
C LEU A 253 17.75 -8.11 6.36
N VAL A 254 18.59 -7.94 7.38
CA VAL A 254 18.31 -7.07 8.53
C VAL A 254 18.12 -5.62 8.10
N ASP A 255 18.97 -5.10 7.19
CA ASP A 255 18.85 -3.75 6.65
C ASP A 255 17.50 -3.55 5.92
N VAL A 256 17.09 -4.52 5.09
CA VAL A 256 15.78 -4.48 4.41
C VAL A 256 14.62 -4.53 5.41
N LEU A 257 14.71 -5.37 6.46
CA LEU A 257 13.69 -5.45 7.50
C LEU A 257 13.58 -4.13 8.28
N GLN A 258 14.73 -3.53 8.64
CA GLN A 258 14.77 -2.26 9.36
C GLN A 258 14.16 -1.12 8.52
N ASP A 259 14.54 -1.00 7.25
CA ASP A 259 13.99 0.03 6.36
C ASP A 259 12.47 -0.15 6.12
N THR A 260 12.03 -1.41 5.96
CA THR A 260 10.62 -1.73 5.75
C THR A 260 9.80 -1.45 7.01
N ILE A 261 10.22 -1.95 8.18
CA ILE A 261 9.46 -1.86 9.43
C ILE A 261 9.56 -0.45 10.03
N THR A 262 10.78 0.02 10.27
CA THR A 262 11.04 1.28 10.98
C THR A 262 10.86 2.50 10.07
N GLY A 263 11.09 2.35 8.76
CA GLY A 263 10.85 3.38 7.76
C GLY A 263 9.41 3.36 7.25
N SER A 264 9.11 2.39 6.38
CA SER A 264 7.88 2.41 5.56
C SER A 264 6.59 2.13 6.36
N ILE A 265 6.56 1.08 7.17
CA ILE A 265 5.34 0.69 7.92
C ILE A 265 5.04 1.72 9.01
N LYS A 266 6.06 2.18 9.75
CA LYS A 266 5.89 3.20 10.80
C LYS A 266 5.36 4.53 10.24
N ASN A 267 5.92 4.99 9.12
CA ASN A 267 5.44 6.20 8.46
C ASN A 267 4.01 6.03 7.92
N SER A 268 3.70 4.86 7.35
CA SER A 268 2.35 4.55 6.86
C SER A 268 1.32 4.54 8.01
N GLY A 269 1.67 3.96 9.16
CA GLY A 269 0.83 4.00 10.37
C GLY A 269 0.57 5.44 10.83
N ARG A 270 1.61 6.28 10.90
CA ARG A 270 1.45 7.71 11.25
C ARG A 270 0.56 8.47 10.28
N GLN A 271 0.72 8.27 8.98
CA GLN A 271 -0.14 8.87 7.96
C GLN A 271 -1.59 8.40 8.10
N LEU A 272 -1.80 7.12 8.40
CA LEU A 272 -3.14 6.55 8.62
C LEU A 272 -3.82 7.17 9.85
N LEU A 273 -3.06 7.40 10.93
CA LEU A 273 -3.55 8.12 12.12
C LEU A 273 -3.91 9.57 11.79
N GLU A 274 -3.05 10.28 11.07
CA GLU A 274 -3.28 11.67 10.66
C GLU A 274 -4.53 11.81 9.79
N LEU A 275 -4.65 10.99 8.74
CA LEU A 275 -5.81 10.93 7.85
C LEU A 275 -7.10 10.58 8.62
N SER A 276 -7.04 9.65 9.57
CA SER A 276 -8.20 9.33 10.42
C SER A 276 -8.65 10.54 11.27
N GLY A 277 -7.69 11.34 11.76
CA GLY A 277 -7.96 12.56 12.49
C GLY A 277 -8.57 13.65 11.61
N GLU A 278 -8.10 13.80 10.37
CA GLU A 278 -8.67 14.71 9.38
C GLU A 278 -10.10 14.29 8.98
N LEU A 279 -10.31 13.01 8.69
CA LEU A 279 -11.64 12.47 8.35
C LEU A 279 -12.65 12.73 9.47
N ARG A 280 -12.25 12.56 10.73
CA ARG A 280 -13.11 12.87 11.87
C ARG A 280 -13.48 14.36 11.91
N LYS A 281 -12.50 15.26 11.74
CA LYS A 281 -12.76 16.72 11.68
C LYS A 281 -13.72 17.09 10.55
N VAL A 282 -13.54 16.49 9.37
CA VAL A 282 -14.43 16.71 8.21
C VAL A 282 -15.84 16.19 8.49
N SER A 283 -15.96 15.03 9.13
CA SER A 283 -17.25 14.47 9.55
C SER A 283 -17.96 15.38 10.57
N ASP A 284 -17.25 15.86 11.59
CA ASP A 284 -17.81 16.75 12.62
C ASP A 284 -18.27 18.08 12.00
N ALA A 285 -17.45 18.68 11.14
CA ALA A 285 -17.80 19.90 10.41
C ALA A 285 -19.02 19.68 9.48
N SER A 286 -19.14 18.51 8.86
CA SER A 286 -20.28 18.16 8.03
C SER A 286 -21.56 18.03 8.85
N LEU A 287 -21.50 17.44 10.05
CA LEU A 287 -22.65 17.35 10.96
C LEU A 287 -23.09 18.73 11.47
N GLU A 288 -22.15 19.61 11.80
CA GLU A 288 -22.44 21.00 12.18
C GLU A 288 -23.12 21.77 11.04
N ALA A 289 -22.57 21.69 9.82
CA ALA A 289 -23.14 22.33 8.64
C ALA A 289 -24.56 21.83 8.32
N ILE A 290 -24.84 20.54 8.52
CA ILE A 290 -26.20 19.99 8.36
C ILE A 290 -27.14 20.53 9.44
N GLY A 291 -26.66 20.73 10.66
CA GLY A 291 -27.43 21.38 11.74
C GLY A 291 -27.86 22.80 11.37
N GLU A 292 -26.93 23.61 10.86
CA GLU A 292 -27.23 24.95 10.35
C GLU A 292 -28.20 24.91 9.16
N GLN A 293 -27.95 24.01 8.20
CA GLN A 293 -28.81 23.80 7.04
C GLN A 293 -30.24 23.43 7.45
N HIS A 294 -30.41 22.66 8.53
CA HIS A 294 -31.73 22.32 9.05
C HIS A 294 -32.50 23.55 9.54
N HIS A 295 -31.84 24.46 10.26
CA HIS A 295 -32.45 25.71 10.70
C HIS A 295 -32.84 26.62 9.53
N GLU A 296 -31.99 26.72 8.51
CA GLU A 296 -32.31 27.47 7.29
C GLU A 296 -33.52 26.86 6.56
N ILE A 297 -33.57 25.52 6.46
CA ILE A 297 -34.72 24.80 5.89
C ILE A 297 -36.01 25.11 6.66
N GLU A 298 -36.00 25.07 7.99
CA GLU A 298 -37.18 25.41 8.79
C GLU A 298 -37.64 26.85 8.56
N SER A 299 -36.69 27.79 8.40
CA SER A 299 -36.99 29.17 8.05
C SER A 299 -37.67 29.27 6.69
N VAL A 300 -37.13 28.60 5.66
CA VAL A 300 -37.73 28.54 4.33
C VAL A 300 -39.13 27.93 4.38
N VAL A 301 -39.34 26.83 5.11
CA VAL A 301 -40.66 26.22 5.27
C VAL A 301 -41.66 27.20 5.89
N ARG A 302 -41.24 28.01 6.86
CA ARG A 302 -42.09 29.05 7.46
C ARG A 302 -42.47 30.12 6.44
N SER A 303 -41.49 30.65 5.70
CA SER A 303 -41.73 31.63 4.63
C SER A 303 -42.62 31.08 3.52
N MET A 304 -42.50 29.79 3.21
CA MET A 304 -43.34 29.11 2.23
C MET A 304 -44.80 28.99 2.69
N LYS A 305 -45.01 28.73 3.99
CA LYS A 305 -46.34 28.71 4.58
C LYS A 305 -46.99 30.10 4.56
N GLU A 306 -46.23 31.15 4.90
CA GLU A 306 -46.69 32.53 4.76
C GLU A 306 -47.01 32.88 3.30
N MET A 307 -46.10 32.56 2.37
CA MET A 307 -46.30 32.80 0.94
C MET A 307 -47.58 32.16 0.43
N THR A 308 -47.85 30.90 0.79
CA THR A 308 -49.08 30.20 0.41
C THR A 308 -50.32 30.91 0.96
N GLY A 309 -50.28 31.39 2.21
CA GLY A 309 -51.35 32.18 2.80
C GLY A 309 -51.56 33.51 2.09
N THR A 310 -50.48 34.23 1.75
CA THR A 310 -50.54 35.49 1.00
C THR A 310 -51.08 35.27 -0.40
N THR A 311 -50.66 34.22 -1.11
CA THR A 311 -51.17 33.89 -2.45
C THR A 311 -52.67 33.59 -2.40
N HIS A 312 -53.16 32.89 -1.37
CA HIS A 312 -54.58 32.65 -1.18
C HIS A 312 -55.36 33.95 -0.92
N GLY A 313 -54.88 34.80 -0.01
CA GLY A 313 -55.51 36.10 0.26
C GLY A 313 -55.50 37.04 -0.96
N LEU A 314 -54.45 36.97 -1.79
CA LEU A 314 -54.38 37.74 -3.03
C LEU A 314 -55.37 37.21 -4.08
N ALA A 315 -55.60 35.89 -4.15
CA ALA A 315 -56.61 35.29 -5.02
C ALA A 315 -58.02 35.78 -4.67
N GLU A 316 -58.37 35.74 -3.38
CA GLU A 316 -59.66 36.23 -2.87
C GLU A 316 -59.85 37.73 -3.13
N SER A 317 -58.79 38.52 -2.88
CA SER A 317 -58.80 39.96 -3.16
C SER A 317 -58.99 40.24 -4.65
N THR A 318 -58.32 39.50 -5.52
CA THR A 318 -58.41 39.64 -6.98
C THR A 318 -59.81 39.29 -7.49
N SER A 319 -60.42 38.22 -6.94
CA SER A 319 -61.83 37.86 -7.23
C SER A 319 -62.78 38.98 -6.82
N THR A 320 -62.59 39.53 -5.62
CA THR A 320 -63.41 40.64 -5.10
C THR A 320 -63.30 41.89 -5.99
N ILE A 321 -62.10 42.20 -6.49
CA ILE A 321 -61.88 43.33 -7.42
C ILE A 321 -62.59 43.06 -8.76
N ALA A 322 -62.52 41.83 -9.28
CA ALA A 322 -63.21 41.47 -10.53
C ALA A 322 -64.74 41.61 -10.40
N ASP A 323 -65.31 41.14 -9.29
CA ASP A 323 -66.75 41.28 -9.00
C ASP A 323 -67.17 42.75 -8.84
N ALA A 324 -66.34 43.56 -8.16
CA ALA A 324 -66.56 44.99 -8.01
C ALA A 324 -66.49 45.73 -9.35
N ALA A 325 -65.52 45.39 -10.21
CA ALA A 325 -65.41 45.95 -11.55
C ALA A 325 -66.60 45.57 -12.43
N SER A 326 -67.03 44.30 -12.40
CA SER A 326 -68.23 43.83 -13.10
C SER A 326 -69.49 44.59 -12.67
N SER A 327 -69.67 44.76 -11.35
CA SER A 327 -70.78 45.52 -10.78
C SER A 327 -70.73 47.00 -11.16
N ALA A 328 -69.54 47.62 -11.13
CA ALA A 328 -69.36 49.01 -11.55
C ALA A 328 -69.66 49.21 -13.04
N ASN A 329 -69.29 48.25 -13.89
CA ASN A 329 -69.60 48.29 -15.32
C ASN A 329 -71.11 48.21 -15.58
N ALA A 330 -71.82 47.33 -14.85
CA ALA A 330 -73.27 47.24 -14.91
C ALA A 330 -73.96 48.55 -14.48
N ASN A 331 -73.46 49.20 -13.42
CA ASN A 331 -73.95 50.50 -12.96
C ASN A 331 -73.66 51.63 -13.97
N ALA A 332 -72.49 51.62 -14.61
CA ALA A 332 -72.16 52.57 -15.66
C ALA A 332 -73.11 52.43 -16.86
N ALA A 333 -73.35 51.20 -17.34
CA ALA A 333 -74.31 50.94 -18.42
C ALA A 333 -75.75 51.35 -18.06
N ALA A 334 -76.17 51.13 -16.81
CA ALA A 334 -77.47 51.61 -16.35
C ALA A 334 -77.55 53.15 -16.32
N THR A 335 -76.47 53.82 -15.93
CA THR A 335 -76.37 55.29 -15.90
C THR A 335 -76.38 55.88 -17.31
N GLU A 336 -75.74 55.23 -18.27
CA GLU A 336 -75.73 55.62 -19.69
C GLU A 336 -77.17 55.68 -20.23
N LYS A 337 -77.97 54.65 -19.96
CA LYS A 337 -79.40 54.62 -20.32
C LYS A 337 -80.23 55.73 -19.67
N ILE A 338 -79.90 56.12 -18.43
CA ILE A 338 -80.54 57.24 -17.74
C ILE A 338 -80.16 58.57 -18.41
N MET A 339 -78.90 58.72 -18.85
CA MET A 339 -78.45 59.91 -19.59
C MET A 339 -79.15 60.02 -20.94
N GLU A 340 -79.27 58.94 -21.72
CA GLU A 340 -80.04 58.95 -22.98
C GLU A 340 -81.48 59.44 -22.77
N THR A 341 -82.13 58.96 -21.71
CA THR A 341 -83.49 59.39 -21.34
C THR A 341 -83.51 60.87 -20.96
N THR A 342 -82.50 61.32 -20.20
CA THR A 342 -82.37 62.73 -19.78
C THR A 342 -82.16 63.66 -20.97
N VAL A 343 -81.31 63.30 -21.93
CA VAL A 343 -81.12 64.05 -23.18
C VAL A 343 -82.45 64.18 -23.93
N SER A 344 -83.19 63.08 -24.05
CA SER A 344 -84.51 63.10 -24.71
C SER A 344 -85.48 64.08 -24.01
N SER A 345 -85.57 64.04 -22.68
CA SER A 345 -86.45 64.95 -21.93
C SER A 345 -86.03 66.42 -22.01
N VAL A 346 -84.72 66.70 -22.05
CA VAL A 346 -84.21 68.07 -22.21
C VAL A 346 -84.50 68.60 -23.62
N ASN A 347 -84.38 67.77 -24.65
CA ASN A 347 -84.75 68.15 -26.02
C ASN A 347 -86.27 68.42 -26.14
N GLU A 348 -87.11 67.59 -25.52
CA GLU A 348 -88.56 67.82 -25.48
C GLU A 348 -88.91 69.13 -24.75
N LEU A 349 -88.22 69.43 -23.64
CA LEU A 349 -88.35 70.71 -22.94
C LEU A 349 -87.91 71.90 -23.83
N ALA A 350 -86.87 71.73 -24.64
CA ALA A 350 -86.42 72.75 -25.60
C ALA A 350 -87.53 73.08 -26.61
N GLU A 351 -88.19 72.04 -27.15
CA GLU A 351 -89.31 72.19 -28.08
C GLU A 351 -90.51 72.86 -27.42
N GLN A 352 -90.84 72.52 -26.16
CA GLN A 352 -91.93 73.16 -25.44
C GLN A 352 -91.69 74.65 -25.16
N ILE A 353 -90.45 75.03 -24.82
CA ILE A 353 -90.08 76.44 -24.65
C ILE A 353 -90.16 77.19 -25.99
N LEU A 354 -89.66 76.61 -27.07
CA LEU A 354 -89.78 77.18 -28.42
C LEU A 354 -91.25 77.39 -28.82
N HIS A 355 -92.11 76.42 -28.52
CA HIS A 355 -93.54 76.54 -28.78
C HIS A 355 -94.19 77.63 -27.91
N GLY A 356 -93.81 77.73 -26.63
CA GLY A 356 -94.28 78.76 -25.73
C GLY A 356 -93.87 80.18 -26.16
N ASP A 357 -92.67 80.35 -26.71
CA ASP A 357 -92.19 81.60 -27.30
C ASP A 357 -93.05 82.03 -28.50
N ASP A 358 -93.40 81.08 -29.39
CA ASP A 358 -94.28 81.34 -30.54
C ASP A 358 -95.69 81.76 -30.11
N VAL A 359 -96.26 81.08 -29.11
CA VAL A 359 -97.58 81.42 -28.55
C VAL A 359 -97.57 82.80 -27.88
N ALA A 360 -96.51 83.12 -27.12
CA ALA A 360 -96.37 84.42 -26.46
C ALA A 360 -96.21 85.56 -27.48
N LYS A 361 -95.40 85.38 -28.54
CA LYS A 361 -95.26 86.34 -29.63
C LYS A 361 -96.59 86.62 -30.31
N LYS A 362 -97.33 85.56 -30.65
CA LYS A 362 -98.64 85.69 -31.28
C LYS A 362 -99.66 86.41 -30.38
N LEU A 363 -99.66 86.13 -29.08
CA LEU A 363 -100.50 86.85 -28.13
C LEU A 363 -100.11 88.34 -28.02
N GLY A 364 -98.82 88.65 -28.16
CA GLY A 364 -98.31 90.01 -28.23
C GLY A 364 -98.86 90.77 -29.44
N GLU A 365 -98.77 90.16 -30.62
CA GLU A 365 -99.33 90.69 -31.88
C GLU A 365 -100.85 90.92 -31.77
N ASP A 366 -101.59 89.92 -31.26
CA ASP A 366 -103.04 90.01 -31.06
C ASP A 366 -103.40 91.15 -30.08
N SER A 367 -102.62 91.34 -29.01
CA SER A 367 -102.83 92.40 -28.02
C SER A 367 -102.55 93.80 -28.59
N GLU A 368 -101.51 93.96 -29.41
CA GLU A 368 -101.25 95.19 -30.15
C GLU A 368 -102.41 95.53 -31.11
N GLN A 369 -102.93 94.51 -31.81
CA GLN A 369 -104.07 94.67 -32.70
C GLN A 369 -105.34 95.11 -31.95
N ILE A 370 -105.60 94.57 -30.77
CA ILE A 370 -106.71 95.03 -29.90
C ILE A 370 -106.48 96.49 -29.47
N GLY A 371 -105.25 96.87 -29.11
CA GLY A 371 -104.90 98.25 -28.79
C GLY A 371 -105.25 99.22 -29.92
N MET A 372 -104.89 98.88 -31.17
CA MET A 372 -105.26 99.68 -32.34
C MET A 372 -106.78 99.82 -32.52
N VAL A 373 -107.54 98.76 -32.28
CA VAL A 373 -109.00 98.79 -32.35
C VAL A 373 -109.60 99.69 -31.27
N LEU A 374 -109.07 99.65 -30.04
CA LEU A 374 -109.52 100.50 -28.94
C LEU A 374 -109.25 101.98 -29.22
N ASP A 375 -108.12 102.32 -29.83
CA ASP A 375 -107.82 103.69 -30.26
C ASP A 375 -108.85 104.19 -31.29
N VAL A 376 -109.24 103.35 -32.25
CA VAL A 376 -110.32 103.69 -33.21
C VAL A 376 -111.65 103.91 -32.48
N ILE A 377 -112.02 103.06 -31.52
CA ILE A 377 -113.27 103.21 -30.76
C ILE A 377 -113.25 104.49 -29.91
N ARG A 378 -112.12 104.79 -29.27
CA ARG A 378 -111.94 106.03 -28.49
C ARG A 378 -112.12 107.26 -29.38
N ASN A 379 -111.50 107.25 -30.56
CA ASN A 379 -111.64 108.32 -31.55
C ASN A 379 -113.11 108.47 -32.01
N ILE A 380 -113.82 107.36 -32.26
CA ILE A 380 -115.25 107.38 -32.61
C ILE A 380 -116.09 107.94 -31.45
N ALA A 381 -115.81 107.55 -30.21
CA ALA A 381 -116.53 108.04 -29.03
C ALA A 381 -116.31 109.55 -28.84
N GLU A 382 -115.09 110.03 -29.01
CA GLU A 382 -114.77 111.46 -28.96
C GLU A 382 -115.47 112.26 -30.07
N GLN A 383 -115.45 111.75 -31.31
CA GLN A 383 -116.21 112.33 -32.42
C GLN A 383 -117.72 112.33 -32.14
N THR A 384 -118.25 111.25 -31.56
CA THR A 384 -119.68 111.13 -31.20
C THR A 384 -120.05 112.12 -30.10
N ASN A 385 -119.18 112.32 -29.11
CA ASN A 385 -119.35 113.32 -28.05
C ASN A 385 -119.36 114.74 -28.61
N LEU A 386 -118.49 115.06 -29.57
CA LEU A 386 -118.47 116.35 -30.27
C LEU A 386 -119.72 116.57 -31.14
N LEU A 387 -120.16 115.54 -31.87
CA LEU A 387 -121.40 115.57 -32.65
C LEU A 387 -122.63 115.80 -31.76
N ALA A 388 -122.69 115.09 -30.63
CA ALA A 388 -123.75 115.21 -29.64
C ALA A 388 -123.77 116.60 -28.99
N LEU A 389 -122.60 117.17 -28.68
CA LEU A 389 -122.48 118.54 -28.18
C LEU A 389 -123.01 119.55 -29.19
N ASN A 390 -122.64 119.44 -30.46
CA ASN A 390 -123.14 120.30 -31.53
C ASN A 390 -124.67 120.18 -31.69
N ALA A 391 -125.21 118.96 -31.60
CA ALA A 391 -126.65 118.71 -31.64
C ALA A 391 -127.38 119.30 -30.42
N ALA A 392 -126.81 119.22 -29.22
CA ALA A 392 -127.37 119.83 -28.01
C ALA A 392 -127.40 121.36 -28.10
N ILE A 393 -126.34 121.97 -28.66
CA ILE A 393 -126.28 123.42 -28.93
C ILE A 393 -127.38 123.83 -29.91
N GLU A 394 -127.56 123.11 -31.01
CA GLU A 394 -128.58 123.45 -32.02
C GLU A 394 -130.01 123.19 -31.50
N ALA A 395 -130.20 122.16 -30.67
CA ALA A 395 -131.47 121.90 -29.99
C ALA A 395 -131.83 123.01 -28.98
N ALA A 396 -130.85 123.54 -28.24
CA ALA A 396 -131.03 124.71 -27.37
C ALA A 396 -131.38 125.97 -28.17
N ARG A 397 -130.79 126.12 -29.37
CA ARG A 397 -131.05 127.23 -30.30
C ARG A 397 -132.47 127.21 -30.88
N ALA A 398 -133.07 126.03 -31.03
CA ALA A 398 -134.44 125.84 -31.52
C ALA A 398 -135.55 126.09 -30.46
N GLY A 399 -135.19 126.38 -29.20
CA GLY A 399 -136.14 126.73 -28.14
C GLY A 399 -137.10 125.59 -27.74
N GLU A 400 -138.39 125.89 -27.55
CA GLU A 400 -139.40 124.90 -27.12
C GLU A 400 -139.56 123.70 -28.09
N GLN A 401 -139.33 123.91 -29.39
CA GLN A 401 -139.43 122.85 -30.42
C GLN A 401 -138.25 121.86 -30.37
N GLY A 402 -137.12 122.25 -29.75
CA GLY A 402 -135.90 121.45 -29.68
C GLY A 402 -135.77 120.56 -28.44
N LYS A 403 -136.70 120.63 -27.48
CA LYS A 403 -136.59 119.92 -26.18
C LYS A 403 -136.40 118.41 -26.31
N GLY A 404 -137.13 117.76 -27.21
CA GLY A 404 -136.99 116.31 -27.44
C GLY A 404 -135.63 115.94 -28.04
N PHE A 405 -135.12 116.76 -28.97
CA PHE A 405 -133.78 116.58 -29.55
C PHE A 405 -132.66 116.87 -28.55
N ALA A 406 -132.83 117.84 -27.65
CA ALA A 406 -131.86 118.14 -26.60
C ALA A 406 -131.65 116.96 -25.65
N VAL A 407 -132.74 116.28 -25.24
CA VAL A 407 -132.66 115.09 -24.39
C VAL A 407 -131.92 113.95 -25.08
N VAL A 408 -132.21 113.69 -26.36
CA VAL A 408 -131.50 112.66 -27.14
C VAL A 408 -130.03 113.02 -27.30
N ALA A 409 -129.70 114.29 -27.58
CA ALA A 409 -128.32 114.74 -27.72
C ALA A 409 -127.52 114.60 -26.42
N ASP A 410 -128.10 114.94 -25.26
CA ASP A 410 -127.44 114.73 -23.97
C ASP A 410 -127.30 113.23 -23.63
N GLU A 411 -128.26 112.38 -23.97
CA GLU A 411 -128.16 110.93 -23.77
C GLU A 411 -127.04 110.33 -24.64
N VAL A 412 -126.92 110.75 -25.90
CA VAL A 412 -125.82 110.34 -26.80
C VAL A 412 -124.48 110.84 -26.27
N ARG A 413 -124.42 112.06 -25.70
CA ARG A 413 -123.22 112.63 -25.08
C ARG A 413 -122.77 111.82 -23.86
N ILE A 414 -123.70 111.46 -22.99
CA ILE A 414 -123.44 110.60 -21.82
C ILE A 414 -122.96 109.23 -22.26
N LEU A 415 -123.57 108.64 -23.30
CA LEU A 415 -123.18 107.35 -23.83
C LEU A 415 -121.76 107.40 -24.44
N ALA A 416 -121.46 108.43 -25.22
CA ALA A 416 -120.14 108.66 -25.80
C ALA A 416 -119.05 108.83 -24.73
N HIS A 417 -119.32 109.61 -23.68
CA HIS A 417 -118.40 109.74 -22.53
C HIS A 417 -118.22 108.42 -21.79
N LYS A 418 -119.29 107.63 -21.60
CA LYS A 418 -119.21 106.30 -20.99
C LYS A 418 -118.39 105.33 -21.84
N THR A 419 -118.56 105.36 -23.17
CA THR A 419 -117.75 104.58 -24.10
C THR A 419 -116.28 104.98 -24.03
N GLN A 420 -115.97 106.29 -24.02
CA GLN A 420 -114.59 106.79 -23.93
C GLN A 420 -113.91 106.33 -22.64
N LYS A 421 -114.60 106.45 -21.50
CA LYS A 421 -114.10 105.98 -20.20
C LYS A 421 -113.87 104.46 -20.19
N SER A 422 -114.82 103.68 -20.72
CA SER A 422 -114.64 102.22 -20.82
C SER A 422 -113.50 101.83 -21.76
N THR A 423 -113.28 102.53 -22.88
CA THR A 423 -112.12 102.28 -23.74
C THR A 423 -110.81 102.60 -23.04
N GLU A 424 -110.75 103.63 -22.20
CA GLU A 424 -109.55 103.97 -21.43
C GLU A 424 -109.25 102.91 -20.35
N GLU A 425 -110.29 102.41 -19.67
CA GLU A 425 -110.16 101.29 -18.73
C GLU A 425 -109.67 100.00 -19.41
N ILE A 426 -110.21 99.66 -20.60
CA ILE A 426 -109.77 98.49 -21.37
C ILE A 426 -108.34 98.70 -21.90
N GLN A 427 -107.98 99.90 -22.36
CA GLN A 427 -106.62 100.21 -22.79
C GLN A 427 -105.61 99.95 -21.67
N GLY A 428 -105.94 100.34 -20.43
CA GLY A 428 -105.11 100.04 -19.27
C GLY A 428 -105.00 98.54 -18.97
N ILE A 429 -106.03 97.73 -19.26
CA ILE A 429 -105.95 96.27 -19.19
C ILE A 429 -105.01 95.73 -20.28
N ILE A 430 -105.14 96.20 -21.52
CA ILE A 430 -104.31 95.76 -22.65
C ILE A 430 -102.83 96.10 -22.43
N SER A 431 -102.51 97.30 -21.92
CA SER A 431 -101.11 97.64 -21.59
C SER A 431 -100.51 96.70 -20.54
N ARG A 432 -101.27 96.31 -19.51
CA ARG A 432 -100.80 95.30 -18.54
C ARG A 432 -100.62 93.92 -19.15
N VAL A 433 -101.47 93.54 -20.11
CA VAL A 433 -101.32 92.29 -20.86
C VAL A 433 -100.05 92.32 -21.71
N GLN A 434 -99.77 93.42 -22.40
CA GLN A 434 -98.55 93.62 -23.19
C GLN A 434 -97.28 93.56 -22.32
N GLU A 435 -97.25 94.26 -21.19
CA GLU A 435 -96.14 94.18 -20.22
C GLU A 435 -95.93 92.74 -19.73
N GLY A 436 -97.02 92.01 -19.42
CA GLY A 436 -96.94 90.61 -19.02
C GLY A 436 -96.42 89.68 -20.12
N ILE A 437 -96.71 89.98 -21.40
CA ILE A 437 -96.18 89.22 -22.54
C ILE A 437 -94.68 89.47 -22.73
N GLU A 438 -94.21 90.71 -22.60
CA GLU A 438 -92.77 91.01 -22.64
C GLU A 438 -92.01 90.26 -21.53
N GLU A 439 -92.58 90.20 -20.32
CA GLU A 439 -92.00 89.42 -19.22
C GLU A 439 -91.95 87.91 -19.55
N ILE A 440 -93.01 87.36 -20.15
CA ILE A 440 -93.04 85.95 -20.60
C ILE A 440 -91.96 85.68 -21.66
N LEU A 441 -91.77 86.58 -22.63
CA LEU A 441 -90.75 86.43 -23.67
C LEU A 441 -89.34 86.43 -23.09
N LEU A 442 -89.04 87.31 -22.12
CA LEU A 442 -87.76 87.31 -21.42
C LEU A 442 -87.52 86.01 -20.64
N VAL A 443 -88.56 85.45 -20.01
CA VAL A 443 -88.48 84.15 -19.32
C VAL A 443 -88.25 83.01 -20.31
N MET A 444 -88.91 83.03 -21.46
CA MET A 444 -88.73 82.04 -22.54
C MET A 444 -87.30 82.07 -23.10
N GLU A 445 -86.76 83.25 -23.41
CA GLU A 445 -85.39 83.43 -23.90
C GLU A 445 -84.36 82.89 -22.88
N LYS A 446 -84.53 83.24 -21.60
CA LYS A 446 -83.68 82.71 -20.52
C LYS A 446 -83.81 81.19 -20.39
N GLY A 447 -85.03 80.66 -20.49
CA GLY A 447 -85.29 79.22 -20.45
C GLY A 447 -84.60 78.49 -21.58
N GLN A 448 -84.61 79.05 -22.80
CA GLN A 448 -83.92 78.49 -23.95
C GLN A 448 -82.40 78.43 -23.74
N GLY A 449 -81.81 79.48 -23.16
CA GLY A 449 -80.39 79.49 -22.78
C GLY A 449 -80.04 78.40 -21.76
N GLN A 450 -80.86 78.24 -20.71
CA GLN A 450 -80.65 77.21 -19.68
C GLN A 450 -80.79 75.79 -20.22
N VAL A 451 -81.70 75.56 -21.16
CA VAL A 451 -81.82 74.26 -21.83
C VAL A 451 -80.59 73.97 -22.68
N GLY A 452 -80.06 74.94 -23.42
CA GLY A 452 -78.82 74.80 -24.18
C GLY A 452 -77.61 74.43 -23.32
N GLU A 453 -77.46 75.09 -22.16
CA GLU A 453 -76.43 74.71 -21.17
C GLU A 453 -76.64 73.29 -20.62
N SER A 454 -77.89 72.91 -20.35
CA SER A 454 -78.24 71.57 -19.86
C SER A 454 -77.88 70.47 -20.85
N VAL A 455 -78.15 70.66 -22.16
CA VAL A 455 -77.75 69.71 -23.22
C VAL A 455 -76.23 69.54 -23.26
N ASN A 456 -75.47 70.64 -23.18
CA ASN A 456 -74.00 70.58 -23.19
C ASN A 456 -73.46 69.85 -21.95
N CYS A 457 -74.03 70.12 -20.78
CA CYS A 457 -73.68 69.46 -19.53
C CYS A 457 -73.92 67.94 -19.59
N THR A 458 -75.07 67.51 -20.14
CA THR A 458 -75.37 66.08 -20.29
C THR A 458 -74.40 65.40 -21.25
N LYS A 459 -74.07 66.03 -22.40
CA LYS A 459 -73.10 65.48 -23.34
C LYS A 459 -71.71 65.28 -22.73
N ARG A 460 -71.22 66.26 -21.97
CA ARG A 460 -69.94 66.14 -21.24
C ARG A 460 -69.98 65.03 -20.17
N SER A 461 -71.16 64.79 -19.59
CA SER A 461 -71.37 63.72 -18.61
C SER A 461 -71.33 62.34 -19.28
N GLU A 462 -71.93 62.19 -20.47
CA GLU A 462 -71.82 60.98 -21.30
C GLU A 462 -70.35 60.67 -21.67
N GLU A 463 -69.60 61.66 -22.14
CA GLU A 463 -68.18 61.50 -22.48
C GLU A 463 -67.35 61.05 -21.25
N SER A 464 -67.63 61.62 -20.08
CA SER A 464 -66.97 61.25 -18.83
C SER A 464 -67.36 59.82 -18.39
N LEU A 465 -68.62 59.44 -18.55
CA LEU A 465 -69.11 58.11 -18.21
C LEU A 465 -68.48 57.04 -19.11
N ALA A 466 -68.31 57.32 -20.40
CA ALA A 466 -67.61 56.43 -21.33
C ALA A 466 -66.16 56.18 -20.92
N GLN A 467 -65.44 57.22 -20.46
CA GLN A 467 -64.08 57.08 -19.93
C GLN A 467 -64.03 56.24 -18.64
N VAL A 468 -65.03 56.40 -17.76
CA VAL A 468 -65.16 55.58 -16.56
C VAL A 468 -65.40 54.11 -16.92
N SER A 469 -66.28 53.82 -17.88
CA SER A 469 -66.54 52.45 -18.34
C SER A 469 -65.28 51.79 -18.92
N LEU A 470 -64.53 52.49 -19.77
CA LEU A 470 -63.25 52.01 -20.30
C LEU A 470 -62.24 51.69 -19.19
N SER A 471 -62.14 52.56 -18.18
CA SER A 471 -61.25 52.36 -17.03
C SER A 471 -61.66 51.13 -16.22
N ILE A 472 -62.96 50.88 -16.04
CA ILE A 472 -63.49 49.71 -15.35
C ILE A 472 -63.18 48.42 -16.14
N THR A 473 -63.34 48.43 -17.47
CA THR A 473 -62.96 47.29 -18.31
C THR A 473 -61.48 46.96 -18.15
N HIS A 474 -60.61 47.97 -18.17
CA HIS A 474 -59.17 47.77 -17.97
C HIS A 474 -58.85 47.19 -16.58
N ILE A 475 -59.58 47.58 -15.53
CA ILE A 475 -59.44 46.98 -14.18
C ILE A 475 -59.84 45.50 -14.22
N ALA A 476 -60.92 45.14 -14.90
CA ALA A 476 -61.35 43.75 -15.03
C ALA A 476 -60.31 42.88 -15.76
N ASP A 477 -59.73 43.39 -16.85
CA ASP A 477 -58.66 42.71 -17.59
C ASP A 477 -57.40 42.53 -16.72
N MET A 478 -57.03 43.55 -15.94
CA MET A 478 -55.93 43.47 -14.98
C MET A 478 -56.18 42.42 -13.90
N SER A 479 -57.42 42.28 -13.41
CA SER A 479 -57.79 41.23 -12.45
C SER A 479 -57.59 39.83 -13.03
N ILE A 480 -57.94 39.61 -14.30
CA ILE A 480 -57.71 38.32 -14.97
C ILE A 480 -56.21 38.02 -15.06
N ALA A 481 -55.40 38.98 -15.51
CA ALA A 481 -53.95 38.80 -15.58
C ALA A 481 -53.32 38.54 -14.20
N THR A 482 -53.80 39.23 -13.17
CA THR A 482 -53.36 39.04 -11.78
C THR A 482 -53.73 37.64 -11.27
N ALA A 483 -54.92 37.13 -11.59
CA ALA A 483 -55.34 35.78 -11.24
C ALA A 483 -54.43 34.72 -11.87
N SER A 484 -54.05 34.87 -13.15
CA SER A 484 -53.08 33.96 -13.80
C SER A 484 -51.70 34.00 -13.14
N ALA A 485 -51.21 35.18 -12.75
CA ALA A 485 -49.94 35.30 -12.02
C ALA A 485 -49.99 34.61 -10.64
N ILE A 486 -51.13 34.66 -9.96
CA ILE A 486 -51.37 33.97 -8.68
C ILE A 486 -51.35 32.44 -8.84
N GLU A 487 -51.90 31.91 -9.92
CA GLU A 487 -51.83 30.48 -10.24
C GLU A 487 -50.37 30.04 -10.47
N GLU A 488 -49.59 30.84 -11.22
CA GLU A 488 -48.17 30.59 -11.43
C GLU A 488 -47.39 30.63 -10.11
N LEU A 489 -47.63 31.63 -9.25
CA LEU A 489 -47.04 31.73 -7.92
C LEU A 489 -47.36 30.50 -7.05
N SER A 490 -48.60 29.99 -7.12
CA SER A 490 -49.00 28.77 -6.41
C SER A 490 -48.22 27.54 -6.88
N SER A 491 -47.99 27.43 -8.20
CA SER A 491 -47.19 26.36 -8.80
C SER A 491 -45.70 26.44 -8.41
N VAL A 492 -45.12 27.64 -8.45
CA VAL A 492 -43.75 27.89 -7.97
C VAL A 492 -43.64 27.55 -6.48
N ALA A 493 -44.67 27.90 -5.69
CA ALA A 493 -44.68 27.58 -4.28
C ALA A 493 -44.60 26.07 -4.02
N ALA A 494 -45.41 25.28 -4.73
CA ALA A 494 -45.38 23.82 -4.64
C ALA A 494 -44.02 23.23 -5.05
N THR A 495 -43.40 23.80 -6.08
CA THR A 495 -42.08 23.37 -6.56
C THR A 495 -40.97 23.63 -5.53
N ILE A 496 -40.98 24.81 -4.89
CA ILE A 496 -40.05 25.14 -3.82
C ILE A 496 -40.27 24.21 -2.62
N HIS A 497 -41.53 23.93 -2.26
CA HIS A 497 -41.86 23.00 -1.17
C HIS A 497 -41.24 21.61 -1.40
N ASN A 498 -41.42 21.05 -2.59
CA ASN A 498 -40.82 19.76 -2.95
C ASN A 498 -39.28 19.80 -2.95
N SER A 499 -38.70 20.90 -3.41
CA SER A 499 -37.24 21.09 -3.41
C SER A 499 -36.69 21.10 -1.98
N VAL A 500 -37.35 21.78 -1.06
CA VAL A 500 -36.99 21.81 0.36
C VAL A 500 -37.09 20.43 1.00
N GLU A 501 -38.12 19.64 0.65
CA GLU A 501 -38.23 18.27 1.13
C GLU A 501 -37.09 17.37 0.65
N ASN A 502 -36.68 17.52 -0.61
CA ASN A 502 -35.52 16.81 -1.16
C ASN A 502 -34.21 17.21 -0.47
N ILE A 503 -34.01 18.51 -0.20
CA ILE A 503 -32.83 18.99 0.55
C ILE A 503 -32.82 18.38 1.95
N LYS A 504 -33.97 18.35 2.65
CA LYS A 504 -34.10 17.71 3.97
C LYS A 504 -33.69 16.23 3.91
N LYS A 505 -34.14 15.49 2.89
CA LYS A 505 -33.78 14.08 2.68
C LYS A 505 -32.29 13.90 2.43
N SER A 506 -31.69 14.74 1.59
CA SER A 506 -30.25 14.72 1.31
C SER A 506 -29.41 15.05 2.54
N GLY A 507 -29.89 15.97 3.39
CA GLY A 507 -29.28 16.26 4.70
C GLY A 507 -29.23 15.02 5.60
N LEU A 508 -30.34 14.28 5.72
CA LEU A 508 -30.40 13.03 6.50
C LEU A 508 -29.44 11.96 5.96
N GLU A 509 -29.30 11.84 4.65
CA GLU A 509 -28.33 10.93 4.03
C GLU A 509 -26.89 11.35 4.33
N THR A 510 -26.62 12.66 4.35
CA THR A 510 -25.31 13.19 4.71
C THR A 510 -24.99 12.94 6.19
N VAL A 511 -25.96 13.03 7.11
CA VAL A 511 -25.77 12.64 8.53
C VAL A 511 -25.32 11.19 8.62
N LYS A 512 -26.02 10.28 7.95
CA LYS A 512 -25.69 8.85 7.94
C LYS A 512 -24.29 8.58 7.37
N ASN A 513 -23.90 9.30 6.32
CA ASN A 513 -22.58 9.19 5.72
C ASN A 513 -21.49 9.70 6.68
N SER A 514 -21.71 10.83 7.35
CA SER A 514 -20.79 11.36 8.37
C SER A 514 -20.64 10.39 9.54
N GLU A 515 -21.74 9.80 10.05
CA GLU A 515 -21.67 8.75 11.08
C GLU A 515 -20.81 7.55 10.64
N SER A 516 -20.95 7.13 9.38
CA SER A 516 -20.14 6.05 8.81
C SER A 516 -18.66 6.44 8.69
N VAL A 517 -18.35 7.67 8.26
CA VAL A 517 -16.98 8.20 8.21
C VAL A 517 -16.36 8.27 9.61
N HIS A 518 -17.14 8.68 10.62
CA HIS A 518 -16.70 8.68 12.00
C HIS A 518 -16.35 7.26 12.50
N GLU A 519 -17.18 6.26 12.18
CA GLU A 519 -16.90 4.85 12.50
C GLU A 519 -15.62 4.35 11.79
N PHE A 520 -15.46 4.64 10.49
CA PHE A 520 -14.26 4.28 9.75
C PHE A 520 -13.00 4.94 10.30
N SER A 521 -13.09 6.22 10.68
CA SER A 521 -12.00 6.96 11.30
C SER A 521 -11.55 6.31 12.60
N ASN A 522 -12.51 5.89 13.45
CA ASN A 522 -12.20 5.15 14.69
C ASN A 522 -11.53 3.80 14.41
N ARG A 523 -12.01 3.06 13.40
CA ARG A 523 -11.38 1.78 12.99
C ARG A 523 -9.96 1.98 12.46
N MET A 524 -9.74 3.02 11.65
CA MET A 524 -8.42 3.38 11.15
C MET A 524 -7.46 3.76 12.30
N GLN A 525 -7.91 4.56 13.26
CA GLN A 525 -7.13 4.86 14.46
C GLN A 525 -6.76 3.59 15.24
N GLY A 526 -7.70 2.65 15.39
CA GLY A 526 -7.45 1.33 15.98
C GLY A 526 -6.38 0.54 15.21
N MET A 527 -6.48 0.47 13.88
CA MET A 527 -5.47 -0.21 13.03
C MET A 527 -4.10 0.46 13.12
N SER A 528 -4.03 1.79 13.18
CA SER A 528 -2.77 2.50 13.38
C SER A 528 -2.15 2.18 14.74
N SER A 529 -2.98 2.08 15.79
CA SER A 529 -2.52 1.71 17.12
C SER A 529 -1.99 0.28 17.15
N GLU A 530 -2.66 -0.65 16.46
CA GLU A 530 -2.22 -2.03 16.32
C GLU A 530 -0.90 -2.14 15.55
N LEU A 531 -0.75 -1.39 14.45
CA LEU A 531 0.51 -1.31 13.69
C LEU A 531 1.65 -0.74 14.55
N ASP A 532 1.41 0.32 15.33
CA ASP A 532 2.42 0.89 16.22
C ASP A 532 2.83 -0.12 17.31
N GLN A 533 1.87 -0.87 17.84
CA GLN A 533 2.15 -1.95 18.80
C GLN A 533 2.96 -3.10 18.16
N MET A 534 2.62 -3.52 16.93
CA MET A 534 3.40 -4.53 16.20
C MET A 534 4.82 -4.06 15.90
N ILE A 535 4.99 -2.78 15.54
CA ILE A 535 6.31 -2.19 15.30
C ILE A 535 7.09 -2.06 16.60
N SER A 536 6.44 -1.79 17.74
CA SER A 536 7.11 -1.65 19.03
C SER A 536 7.84 -2.92 19.49
N PHE A 537 7.48 -4.09 18.95
CA PHE A 537 8.22 -5.33 19.17
C PHE A 537 9.62 -5.30 18.52
N PHE A 538 9.79 -4.54 17.44
CA PHE A 538 11.04 -4.40 16.71
C PHE A 538 11.76 -3.11 17.13
N HIS A 539 13.02 -3.22 17.55
CA HIS A 539 13.84 -2.11 18.02
C HIS A 539 15.15 -1.97 17.25
#